data_AF-F4D5X3-F1
#
_entry.id   AF-F4D5X3-F1
#
_cell.length_a   1.000
_cell.length_b   1.000
_cell.length_c   1.000
_cell.angle_alpha   90.00
_cell.angle_beta   90.00
_cell.angle_gamma   90.00
#
_symmetry.space_group_name_H-M   'P 1'
#
loop_
_entity.id
_entity.type
_entity.pdbx_description
1 polymer ?
#
loop_
_entity_poly.entity_id
_entity_poly.type
_entity_poly.pdbx_seq_one_letter_code
_entity_poly.pdbx_strand_id
1 'polypeptide(L)'
;MIQVYIISLKESQRRLDTEKLVLESNEKFKGRCAFQIFDAISPKHQDFEKFVQELYDAQSMLKSDWFHSDYCYQELLLREFGCYLSHYLLWKECVKTDQPVVILEDDVVLESNFMQALEDCLKSPFDFVRLYGHYWGGHKTNLCTLPIYTEVEETDYTDYTEAEAPIENHEVTPPPQFYTRYATRFDY
;
A
#
# COMPACT_ATOMS: atom_id res chain seq x y z
N MET A 1 -13.58 18.28 -6.98
CA MET A 1 -14.18 17.42 -5.94
C MET A 1 -13.49 16.08 -6.04
N ILE A 2 -12.94 15.57 -4.94
CA ILE A 2 -12.15 14.34 -4.95
C ILE A 2 -13.10 13.15 -4.84
N GLN A 3 -12.87 12.14 -5.68
CA GLN A 3 -13.65 10.90 -5.60
C GLN A 3 -13.06 9.99 -4.54
N VAL A 4 -13.92 9.52 -3.63
CA VAL A 4 -13.57 8.56 -2.58
C VAL A 4 -14.40 7.30 -2.81
N TYR A 5 -13.73 6.21 -3.15
CA TYR A 5 -14.32 4.91 -3.37
C TYR A 5 -14.16 4.06 -2.13
N ILE A 6 -15.26 3.49 -1.64
CA ILE A 6 -15.21 2.43 -0.63
C ILE A 6 -15.52 1.11 -1.32
N ILE A 7 -14.50 0.26 -1.43
CA ILE A 7 -14.62 -1.10 -1.96
C ILE A 7 -15.36 -1.92 -0.92
N SER A 8 -16.48 -2.51 -1.32
CA SER A 8 -17.23 -3.38 -0.43
C SER A 8 -18.00 -4.40 -1.28
N LEU A 9 -18.14 -5.63 -0.79
CA LEU A 9 -18.89 -6.67 -1.49
C LEU A 9 -20.40 -6.41 -1.38
N LYS A 10 -21.13 -6.65 -2.47
CA LYS A 10 -22.58 -6.39 -2.54
C LYS A 10 -23.37 -7.22 -1.52
N GLU A 11 -22.92 -8.43 -1.26
CA GLU A 11 -23.54 -9.37 -0.33
C GLU A 11 -22.91 -9.31 1.08
N SER A 12 -21.97 -8.39 1.34
CA SER A 12 -21.35 -8.24 2.66
C SER A 12 -22.35 -7.72 3.68
N GLN A 13 -22.30 -8.26 4.91
CA GLN A 13 -23.06 -7.69 6.02
C GLN A 13 -22.65 -6.25 6.34
N ARG A 14 -21.39 -5.88 6.06
CA ARG A 14 -20.84 -4.52 6.24
C ARG A 14 -21.30 -3.54 5.16
N ARG A 15 -21.93 -4.02 4.08
CA ARG A 15 -22.43 -3.15 2.99
C ARG A 15 -23.37 -2.07 3.51
N LEU A 16 -24.25 -2.40 4.45
CA LEU A 16 -25.20 -1.45 5.05
C LEU A 16 -24.48 -0.35 5.84
N ASP A 17 -23.46 -0.71 6.62
CA ASP A 17 -22.64 0.25 7.36
C ASP A 17 -21.85 1.15 6.39
N THR A 18 -21.38 0.58 5.29
CA THR A 18 -20.70 1.33 4.22
C THR A 18 -21.65 2.32 3.54
N GLU A 19 -22.88 1.92 3.22
CA GLU A 19 -23.91 2.81 2.65
C GLU A 19 -24.21 3.98 3.57
N LYS A 20 -24.35 3.71 4.87
CA LYS A 20 -24.54 4.74 5.89
C LYS A 20 -23.34 5.69 5.94
N LEU A 21 -22.12 5.15 5.99
CA LEU A 21 -20.89 5.94 6.01
C LEU A 21 -20.79 6.86 4.78
N VAL A 22 -21.13 6.37 3.60
CA VAL A 22 -21.12 7.15 2.35
C VAL A 22 -22.12 8.31 2.42
N LEU A 23 -23.34 8.07 2.89
CA LEU A 23 -24.36 9.12 3.05
C LEU A 23 -23.92 10.20 4.03
N GLU A 24 -23.47 9.80 5.22
CA GLU A 24 -23.00 10.72 6.26
C GLU A 24 -21.77 11.51 5.80
N SER A 25 -20.83 10.86 5.11
CA SER A 25 -19.61 11.49 4.60
C SER A 25 -19.90 12.48 3.47
N ASN A 26 -20.86 12.19 2.59
CA ASN A 26 -21.26 13.11 1.52
C ASN A 26 -21.93 14.39 2.05
N GLU A 27 -22.68 14.30 3.15
CA GLU A 27 -23.19 15.49 3.82
C GLU A 27 -22.07 16.23 4.56
N LYS A 28 -21.22 15.52 5.32
CA LYS A 28 -20.13 16.11 6.11
C LYS A 28 -19.07 16.80 5.25
N PHE A 29 -18.72 16.24 4.10
CA PHE A 29 -17.64 16.71 3.23
C PHE A 29 -18.14 17.31 1.91
N LYS A 30 -19.40 17.78 1.90
CA LYS A 30 -20.07 18.37 0.76
C LYS A 30 -19.24 19.45 0.08
N GLY A 31 -19.09 19.35 -1.24
CA GLY A 31 -18.31 20.30 -2.04
C GLY A 31 -16.80 20.00 -2.08
N ARG A 32 -16.28 19.14 -1.20
CA ARG A 32 -14.86 18.76 -1.14
C ARG A 32 -14.64 17.36 -1.70
N CYS A 33 -15.41 16.40 -1.21
CA CYS A 33 -15.31 14.98 -1.56
C CYS A 33 -16.66 14.46 -2.05
N ALA A 34 -16.61 13.44 -2.92
CA ALA A 34 -17.75 12.62 -3.30
C ALA A 34 -17.42 11.17 -2.95
N PHE A 35 -18.12 10.66 -1.94
CA PHE A 35 -18.03 9.28 -1.50
C PHE A 35 -18.98 8.42 -2.32
N GLN A 36 -18.48 7.27 -2.77
CA GLN A 36 -19.27 6.28 -3.47
C GLN A 36 -18.79 4.87 -3.18
N ILE A 37 -19.71 3.93 -3.28
CA ILE A 37 -19.39 2.51 -3.15
C ILE A 37 -18.89 1.99 -4.50
N PHE A 38 -17.82 1.20 -4.44
CA PHE A 38 -17.43 0.32 -5.54
C PHE A 38 -17.87 -1.10 -5.21
N ASP A 39 -18.62 -1.73 -6.13
CA ASP A 39 -19.00 -3.13 -6.01
C ASP A 39 -17.76 -4.00 -6.16
N ALA A 40 -17.27 -4.53 -5.03
CA ALA A 40 -16.05 -5.33 -5.00
C ALA A 40 -16.19 -6.60 -5.85
N ILE A 41 -15.09 -6.98 -6.49
CA ILE A 41 -15.00 -8.16 -7.33
C ILE A 41 -14.81 -9.38 -6.44
N SER A 42 -15.79 -10.29 -6.48
CA SER A 42 -15.68 -11.60 -5.84
C SER A 42 -15.29 -12.68 -6.85
N PRO A 43 -14.85 -13.87 -6.40
CA PRO A 43 -14.65 -15.02 -7.27
C PRO A 43 -15.89 -15.47 -8.05
N LYS A 44 -17.09 -14.99 -7.68
CA LYS A 44 -18.35 -15.27 -8.38
C LYS A 44 -18.64 -14.28 -9.52
N HIS A 45 -17.81 -13.25 -9.69
CA HIS A 45 -17.98 -12.26 -10.75
C HIS A 45 -17.87 -12.94 -12.13
N GLN A 46 -18.75 -12.60 -13.07
CA GLN A 46 -18.85 -13.28 -14.37
C GLN A 46 -17.52 -13.29 -15.15
N ASP A 47 -16.76 -12.19 -15.05
CA ASP A 47 -15.48 -12.01 -15.76
C ASP A 47 -14.27 -12.42 -14.90
N PHE A 48 -14.48 -13.00 -13.71
CA PHE A 48 -13.40 -13.29 -12.78
C PHE A 48 -12.34 -14.24 -13.37
N GLU A 49 -12.78 -15.36 -13.93
CA GLU A 49 -11.87 -16.34 -14.56
C GLU A 49 -11.08 -15.73 -15.71
N LYS A 50 -11.72 -14.88 -16.51
CA LYS A 50 -11.07 -14.15 -17.60
C LYS A 50 -9.98 -13.24 -17.05
N PHE A 51 -10.26 -12.47 -16.00
CA PHE A 51 -9.27 -11.60 -15.38
C PHE A 51 -8.10 -12.37 -14.77
N VAL A 52 -8.35 -13.52 -14.15
CA VAL A 52 -7.27 -14.40 -13.65
C VAL A 52 -6.36 -14.82 -14.80
N GLN A 53 -6.93 -15.27 -15.91
CA GLN A 53 -6.14 -15.68 -17.08
C GLN A 53 -5.34 -14.54 -17.71
N GLU A 54 -5.88 -13.32 -17.72
CA GLU A 54 -5.23 -12.16 -18.34
C GLU A 54 -4.18 -11.48 -17.44
N LEU A 55 -4.37 -11.49 -16.13
CA LEU A 55 -3.60 -10.65 -15.20
C LEU A 55 -2.76 -11.45 -14.18
N TYR A 56 -3.00 -12.75 -14.02
CA TYR A 56 -2.27 -13.58 -13.06
C TYR A 56 -1.38 -14.60 -13.77
N ASP A 57 -0.07 -14.44 -13.62
CA ASP A 57 0.91 -15.43 -14.03
C ASP A 57 1.54 -16.10 -12.81
N ALA A 58 1.14 -17.35 -12.56
CA ALA A 58 1.67 -18.15 -11.46
C ALA A 58 3.20 -18.30 -11.54
N GLN A 59 3.80 -18.38 -12.74
CA GLN A 59 5.25 -18.53 -12.87
C GLN A 59 6.01 -17.27 -12.46
N SER A 60 5.49 -16.09 -12.79
CA SER A 60 6.03 -14.82 -12.29
C SER A 60 5.79 -14.66 -10.78
N MET A 61 4.64 -15.13 -10.27
CA MET A 61 4.32 -15.07 -8.85
C MET A 61 5.35 -15.82 -7.99
N LEU A 62 5.77 -17.00 -8.44
CA LEU A 62 6.79 -17.84 -7.77
C LEU A 62 8.16 -17.15 -7.64
N LYS A 63 8.42 -16.10 -8.42
CA LYS A 63 9.69 -15.35 -8.40
C LYS A 63 9.61 -14.03 -7.61
N SER A 64 8.44 -13.68 -7.11
CA SER A 64 8.20 -12.40 -6.45
C SER A 64 8.64 -12.43 -4.98
N ASP A 65 8.85 -11.24 -4.42
CA ASP A 65 9.04 -11.06 -2.98
C ASP A 65 7.86 -11.58 -2.15
N TRP A 66 6.63 -11.51 -2.70
CA TRP A 66 5.44 -12.01 -2.04
C TRP A 66 5.59 -13.49 -1.69
N PHE A 67 5.89 -14.33 -2.68
CA PHE A 67 6.00 -15.78 -2.52
C PHE A 67 7.17 -16.22 -1.62
N HIS A 68 8.18 -15.37 -1.50
CA HIS A 68 9.37 -15.62 -0.67
C HIS A 68 9.33 -14.88 0.67
N SER A 69 8.22 -14.24 1.03
CA SER A 69 8.08 -13.53 2.30
C SER A 69 7.72 -14.49 3.44
N ASP A 70 8.14 -14.14 4.66
CA ASP A 70 7.83 -14.90 5.89
C ASP A 70 6.33 -15.08 6.17
N TYR A 71 5.47 -14.32 5.48
CA TYR A 71 4.03 -14.30 5.69
C TYR A 71 3.25 -14.98 4.55
N CYS A 72 3.83 -15.13 3.37
CA CYS A 72 3.11 -15.55 2.17
C CYS A 72 3.91 -16.59 1.37
N TYR A 73 3.78 -17.86 1.75
CA TYR A 73 4.46 -18.99 1.07
C TYR A 73 3.56 -19.73 0.06
N GLN A 74 2.54 -19.07 -0.46
CA GLN A 74 1.53 -19.66 -1.33
C GLN A 74 1.12 -18.70 -2.45
N GLU A 75 0.54 -19.27 -3.51
CA GLU A 75 -0.15 -18.51 -4.55
C GLU A 75 -1.30 -17.67 -3.96
N LEU A 76 -1.70 -16.62 -4.69
CA LEU A 76 -2.82 -15.78 -4.27
C LEU A 76 -4.11 -16.60 -4.19
N LEU A 77 -4.81 -16.48 -3.07
CA LEU A 77 -6.15 -17.05 -2.95
C LEU A 77 -7.11 -16.29 -3.86
N LEU A 78 -8.15 -16.95 -4.38
CA LEU A 78 -9.13 -16.30 -5.27
C LEU A 78 -9.75 -15.03 -4.64
N ARG A 79 -9.94 -15.04 -3.32
CA ARG A 79 -10.42 -13.86 -2.57
C ARG A 79 -9.42 -12.70 -2.55
N GLU A 80 -8.11 -12.99 -2.47
CA GLU A 80 -7.04 -11.99 -2.51
C GLU A 80 -6.91 -11.42 -3.92
N PHE A 81 -7.07 -12.27 -4.94
CA PHE A 81 -7.16 -11.81 -6.32
C PHE A 81 -8.38 -10.90 -6.55
N GLY A 82 -9.55 -11.23 -5.98
CA GLY A 82 -10.74 -10.36 -6.04
C GLY A 82 -10.52 -8.98 -5.40
N CYS A 83 -9.82 -8.93 -4.26
CA CYS A 83 -9.38 -7.67 -3.65
C CYS A 83 -8.47 -6.89 -4.62
N TYR A 84 -7.41 -7.52 -5.15
CA TYR A 84 -6.51 -6.90 -6.12
C TYR A 84 -7.26 -6.35 -7.35
N LEU A 85 -8.17 -7.14 -7.93
CA LEU A 85 -8.95 -6.70 -9.09
C LEU A 85 -9.82 -5.48 -8.79
N SER A 86 -10.40 -5.40 -7.59
CA SER A 86 -11.21 -4.26 -7.19
C SER A 86 -10.39 -2.96 -7.17
N HIS A 87 -9.18 -3.02 -6.60
CA HIS A 87 -8.22 -1.89 -6.63
C HIS A 87 -7.75 -1.59 -8.04
N TYR A 88 -7.37 -2.60 -8.81
CA TYR A 88 -6.86 -2.46 -10.16
C TYR A 88 -7.85 -1.75 -11.09
N LEU A 89 -9.15 -2.09 -11.01
CA LEU A 89 -10.19 -1.41 -11.79
C LEU A 89 -10.33 0.06 -11.40
N LEU A 90 -10.24 0.39 -10.12
CA LEU A 90 -10.26 1.78 -9.65
C LEU A 90 -9.00 2.55 -10.06
N TRP A 91 -7.82 1.93 -10.04
CA TRP A 91 -6.59 2.53 -10.59
C TRP A 91 -6.71 2.80 -12.08
N LYS A 92 -7.32 1.89 -12.85
CA LYS A 92 -7.61 2.14 -14.26
C LYS A 92 -8.53 3.35 -14.47
N GLU A 93 -9.56 3.50 -13.63
CA GLU A 93 -10.42 4.68 -13.68
C GLU A 93 -9.68 5.96 -13.26
N CYS A 94 -8.76 5.89 -12.28
CA CYS A 94 -7.86 7.00 -11.94
C CYS A 94 -7.02 7.46 -13.15
N VAL A 95 -6.38 6.51 -13.84
CA VAL A 95 -5.57 6.82 -15.04
C VAL A 95 -6.43 7.38 -16.16
N LYS A 96 -7.62 6.81 -16.37
CA LYS A 96 -8.55 7.26 -17.42
C LYS A 96 -9.11 8.66 -17.18
N THR A 97 -9.37 9.00 -15.93
CA THR A 97 -9.89 10.33 -15.55
C THR A 97 -8.78 11.36 -15.39
N ASP A 98 -7.53 10.92 -15.20
CA ASP A 98 -6.38 11.78 -14.90
C ASP A 98 -6.65 12.69 -13.70
N GLN A 99 -7.30 12.14 -12.68
CA GLN A 99 -7.66 12.83 -11.44
C GLN A 99 -7.29 11.96 -10.24
N PRO A 100 -6.88 12.57 -9.11
CA PRO A 100 -6.60 11.81 -7.90
C PRO A 100 -7.88 11.20 -7.35
N VAL A 101 -7.79 9.93 -6.96
CA VAL A 101 -8.86 9.18 -6.30
C VAL A 101 -8.38 8.65 -4.96
N VAL A 102 -9.28 8.56 -3.99
CA VAL A 102 -9.04 7.88 -2.72
C VAL A 102 -9.76 6.54 -2.78
N ILE A 103 -9.06 5.46 -2.43
CA ILE A 103 -9.59 4.10 -2.42
C ILE A 103 -9.48 3.57 -0.99
N LEU A 104 -10.62 3.19 -0.41
CA LEU A 104 -10.76 2.69 0.95
C LEU A 104 -11.47 1.32 0.92
N GLU A 105 -11.29 0.52 1.97
CA GLU A 105 -11.98 -0.76 2.17
C GLU A 105 -13.19 -0.61 3.11
N ASP A 106 -14.03 -1.64 3.17
CA ASP A 106 -15.31 -1.64 3.88
C ASP A 106 -15.23 -1.68 5.41
N ASP A 107 -14.04 -1.84 5.97
CA ASP A 107 -13.73 -1.74 7.39
C ASP A 107 -13.09 -0.42 7.81
N VAL A 108 -13.09 0.58 6.92
CA VAL A 108 -12.57 1.91 7.23
C VAL A 108 -13.41 2.64 8.27
N VAL A 109 -12.72 3.36 9.17
CA VAL A 109 -13.31 4.35 10.07
C VAL A 109 -12.67 5.71 9.78
N LEU A 110 -13.50 6.73 9.55
CA LEU A 110 -13.03 8.07 9.22
C LEU A 110 -12.86 8.92 10.49
N GLU A 111 -11.62 9.24 10.82
CA GLU A 111 -11.29 10.12 11.93
C GLU A 111 -11.57 11.60 11.64
N SER A 112 -11.62 12.40 12.70
CA SER A 112 -11.92 13.84 12.61
C SER A 112 -10.94 14.63 11.73
N ASN A 113 -9.69 14.16 11.63
CA ASN A 113 -8.61 14.76 10.84
C ASN A 113 -8.51 14.22 9.40
N PHE A 114 -9.45 13.39 8.94
CA PHE A 114 -9.43 12.80 7.58
C PHE A 114 -9.19 13.84 6.47
N MET A 115 -9.88 14.99 6.53
CA MET A 115 -9.73 16.03 5.51
C MET A 115 -8.36 16.70 5.54
N GLN A 116 -7.80 16.91 6.72
CA GLN A 116 -6.46 17.48 6.85
C GLN A 116 -5.43 16.52 6.24
N ALA A 117 -5.50 15.23 6.59
CA ALA A 117 -4.64 14.20 6.03
C ALA A 117 -4.76 14.12 4.49
N LEU A 118 -5.98 14.19 3.95
CA LEU A 118 -6.21 14.20 2.50
C LEU A 118 -5.58 15.42 1.82
N GLU A 119 -5.72 16.62 2.40
CA GLU A 119 -5.09 17.83 1.87
C GLU A 119 -3.56 17.73 1.86
N ASP A 120 -2.98 17.13 2.90
CA ASP A 120 -1.55 16.95 3.01
C ASP A 120 -1.03 15.93 1.99
N CYS A 121 -1.80 14.87 1.72
CA CYS A 121 -1.52 13.92 0.63
C CYS A 121 -1.48 14.63 -0.74
N LEU A 122 -2.44 15.52 -1.02
CA LEU A 122 -2.53 16.24 -2.30
C LEU A 122 -1.42 17.27 -2.50
N LYS A 123 -0.88 17.83 -1.41
CA LYS A 123 0.27 18.75 -1.45
C LYS A 123 1.59 17.99 -1.49
N SER A 124 1.58 16.69 -1.21
CA SER A 124 2.78 15.87 -1.21
C SER A 124 3.34 15.73 -2.63
N PRO A 125 4.65 15.51 -2.78
CA PRO A 125 5.28 15.29 -4.09
C PRO A 125 5.07 13.87 -4.63
N PHE A 126 4.21 13.05 -4.00
CA PHE A 126 4.06 11.63 -4.35
C PHE A 126 2.79 11.40 -5.18
N ASP A 127 2.94 10.64 -6.26
CA ASP A 127 1.80 10.25 -7.11
C ASP A 127 0.92 9.17 -6.46
N PHE A 128 1.47 8.43 -5.50
CA PHE A 128 0.79 7.37 -4.77
C PHE A 128 1.04 7.50 -3.28
N VAL A 129 -0.03 7.66 -2.51
CA VAL A 129 0.02 7.69 -1.04
C VAL A 129 -0.75 6.52 -0.48
N ARG A 130 -0.05 5.67 0.27
CA ARG A 130 -0.68 4.54 0.97
C ARG A 130 -1.18 5.02 2.34
N LEU A 131 -2.50 5.04 2.52
CA LEU A 131 -3.16 5.39 3.80
C LEU A 131 -3.13 4.23 4.78
N TYR A 132 -1.94 3.73 5.08
CA TYR A 132 -1.75 2.58 5.96
C TYR A 132 -0.38 2.66 6.63
N GLY A 133 -0.39 2.70 7.97
CA GLY A 133 0.81 2.64 8.78
C GLY A 133 0.98 1.24 9.34
N HIS A 134 1.88 0.46 8.77
CA HIS A 134 2.38 -0.73 9.44
C HIS A 134 3.79 -0.42 9.92
N TYR A 135 3.93 -0.25 11.24
CA TYR A 135 5.22 -0.14 11.92
C TYR A 135 5.87 -1.53 12.00
N TRP A 136 6.22 -2.13 10.87
CA TRP A 136 6.98 -3.37 10.86
C TRP A 136 8.47 -3.03 10.98
N GLY A 137 9.05 -3.33 12.14
CA GLY A 137 10.47 -3.65 12.19
C GLY A 137 10.74 -4.86 11.29
N GLY A 138 11.65 -4.69 10.34
CA GLY A 138 12.39 -5.74 9.64
C GLY A 138 11.61 -6.85 8.94
N HIS A 139 11.24 -6.65 7.68
CA HIS A 139 11.06 -7.78 6.75
C HIS A 139 12.43 -8.32 6.34
N LYS A 140 12.79 -9.54 6.74
CA LYS A 140 13.93 -10.23 6.12
C LYS A 140 13.45 -10.80 4.79
N THR A 141 13.88 -10.19 3.68
CA THR A 141 13.72 -10.81 2.36
C THR A 141 15.09 -11.32 1.89
N ASN A 142 15.10 -12.44 1.18
CA ASN A 142 16.33 -13.02 0.59
C ASN A 142 16.73 -12.34 -0.74
N LEU A 143 16.03 -11.28 -1.13
CA LEU A 143 16.29 -10.49 -2.32
C LEU A 143 16.80 -9.11 -1.91
N CYS A 144 17.52 -8.42 -2.79
CA CYS A 144 18.07 -7.08 -2.54
C CYS A 144 16.91 -6.05 -2.42
N THR A 145 16.19 -6.10 -1.31
CA THR A 145 15.22 -5.07 -0.92
C THR A 145 15.95 -3.90 -0.29
N LEU A 146 15.34 -2.71 -0.40
CA LEU A 146 15.90 -1.47 0.11
C LEU A 146 16.29 -1.63 1.59
N PRO A 147 17.38 -0.97 2.04
CA PRO A 147 17.92 -1.14 3.38
C PRO A 147 16.83 -0.89 4.43
N ILE A 148 16.65 -1.89 5.28
CA ILE A 148 15.80 -1.83 6.47
C ILE A 148 16.47 -0.83 7.41
N TYR A 149 15.78 0.26 7.74
CA TYR A 149 16.18 1.09 8.88
C TYR A 149 15.85 0.30 10.16
N THR A 150 16.82 -0.46 10.66
CA THR A 150 16.80 -0.86 12.06
C THR A 150 17.28 0.35 12.86
N GLU A 151 16.42 0.89 13.73
CA GLU A 151 16.87 1.72 14.84
C GLU A 151 17.84 0.86 15.66
N VAL A 152 19.14 1.11 15.47
CA VAL A 152 20.16 0.49 16.30
C VAL A 152 20.02 1.19 17.65
N GLU A 153 19.34 0.54 18.59
CA GLU A 153 19.54 0.89 19.99
C GLU A 153 21.01 0.60 20.30
N GLU A 154 21.81 1.67 20.35
CA GLU A 154 23.15 1.70 20.93
C GLU A 154 23.03 1.24 22.38
N THR A 155 23.11 -0.07 22.60
CA THR A 155 23.44 -0.62 23.91
C THR A 155 24.94 -0.70 23.99
N ASP A 156 25.53 0.40 24.45
CA ASP A 156 26.89 0.47 24.98
C ASP A 156 27.10 -0.67 25.99
N TYR A 157 27.76 -1.74 25.55
CA TYR A 157 28.45 -2.66 26.42
C TYR A 157 29.89 -2.75 25.95
N THR A 158 30.73 -1.99 26.66
CA THR A 158 32.19 -2.06 26.59
C THR A 158 32.66 -3.47 26.91
N ASP A 159 33.36 -4.11 25.98
CA ASP A 159 34.32 -5.15 26.32
C ASP A 159 35.62 -4.94 25.53
N TYR A 160 36.71 -4.86 26.28
CA TYR A 160 38.04 -4.53 25.82
C TYR A 160 38.70 -5.78 25.23
N THR A 161 39.24 -5.71 24.01
CA THR A 161 40.49 -6.42 23.66
C THR A 161 41.23 -5.73 22.52
N GLU A 162 42.50 -5.41 22.77
CA GLU A 162 43.47 -4.85 21.81
C GLU A 162 43.90 -5.89 20.77
N ALA A 163 44.00 -5.47 19.50
CA ALA A 163 45.04 -5.92 18.57
C ALA A 163 45.14 -4.95 17.38
N GLU A 164 46.34 -4.45 17.11
CA GLU A 164 46.66 -3.45 16.07
C GLU A 164 46.97 -4.04 14.67
N ALA A 165 46.80 -3.16 13.67
CA ALA A 165 47.52 -3.00 12.38
C ALA A 165 46.93 -3.63 11.08
N PRO A 166 47.28 -3.12 9.87
CA PRO A 166 47.17 -1.74 9.38
C PRO A 166 46.44 -1.62 8.01
N ILE A 167 46.10 -0.36 7.72
CA ILE A 167 45.42 0.31 6.60
C ILE A 167 45.88 -0.08 5.18
N GLU A 168 44.94 -0.31 4.25
CA GLU A 168 45.14 -0.05 2.80
C GLU A 168 43.85 0.48 2.16
N ASN A 169 43.93 1.68 1.59
CA ASN A 169 42.82 2.43 1.02
C ASN A 169 42.70 2.15 -0.49
N HIS A 170 41.55 1.64 -0.94
CA HIS A 170 41.15 1.73 -2.34
C HIS A 170 39.76 2.39 -2.44
N GLU A 171 39.75 3.66 -2.83
CA GLU A 171 38.53 4.39 -3.21
C GLU A 171 37.94 3.78 -4.49
N VAL A 172 36.68 3.36 -4.43
CA VAL A 172 35.86 3.05 -5.61
C VAL A 172 34.63 3.96 -5.57
N THR A 173 34.53 4.86 -6.54
CA THR A 173 33.39 5.77 -6.69
C THR A 173 32.16 5.01 -7.25
N PRO A 174 30.96 5.12 -6.64
CA PRO A 174 29.76 4.48 -7.18
C PRO A 174 29.09 5.32 -8.30
N PRO A 175 28.42 4.69 -9.28
CA PRO A 175 27.71 5.36 -10.36
C PRO A 175 26.39 6.01 -9.89
N PRO A 176 25.83 6.99 -10.65
CA PRO A 176 24.73 7.82 -10.19
C PRO A 176 23.42 7.04 -10.03
N GLN A 177 22.78 7.22 -8.85
CA GLN A 177 21.48 6.61 -8.51
C GLN A 177 20.33 7.47 -9.04
N PHE A 178 19.49 6.88 -9.91
CA PHE A 178 18.16 7.40 -10.21
C PHE A 178 17.25 7.09 -9.02
N TYR A 179 16.72 8.12 -8.36
CA TYR A 179 15.87 7.97 -7.18
C TYR A 179 14.40 8.23 -7.51
N THR A 180 13.62 7.16 -7.67
CA THR A 180 12.18 7.18 -7.35
C THR A 180 12.07 7.20 -5.83
N ARG A 181 11.49 8.26 -5.25
CA ARG A 181 11.37 8.42 -3.79
C ARG A 181 9.94 8.08 -3.36
N TYR A 182 9.80 7.11 -2.47
CA TYR A 182 8.60 6.85 -1.68
C TYR A 182 8.97 7.03 -0.21
N ALA A 183 8.10 7.65 0.59
CA ALA A 183 8.30 7.73 2.04
C ALA A 183 6.96 7.73 2.79
N THR A 184 6.87 6.86 3.79
CA THR A 184 5.97 7.02 4.95
C THR A 184 6.63 7.99 5.92
N ARG A 185 6.00 9.13 6.24
CA ARG A 185 6.52 10.07 7.24
C ARG A 185 5.45 10.40 8.28
N PHE A 186 5.84 10.25 9.54
CA PHE A 186 5.13 10.65 10.75
C PHE A 186 5.41 12.12 11.08
N ASP A 187 4.43 12.77 11.69
CA ASP A 187 4.65 13.91 12.58
C ASP A 187 3.78 13.71 13.84
N TYR A 188 4.35 14.15 14.97
CA TYR A 188 4.12 13.85 16.39
C TYR A 188 2.69 14.01 16.95
#